data_AF-A0A2M7QPS4-F1
#
_entry.id   AF-A0A2M7QPS4-F1
#
_cell.length_a   1.000
_cell.length_b   1.000
_cell.length_c   1.000
_cell.angle_alpha   90.00
_cell.angle_beta   90.00
_cell.angle_gamma   90.00
#
_symmetry.space_group_name_H-M   'P 1'
#
loop_
_entity.id
_entity.type
_entity.pdbx_description
1 polymer ?
#
loop_
_entity_poly.entity_id
_entity_poly.type
_entity_poly.pdbx_seq_one_letter_code
_entity_poly.pdbx_strand_id
1 'polypeptide(L)' 'MGTASYVLHGTKDAEEAFYSTNHGAGRTMSRHAATRMLSGQEVVKRLEAKGIIVKCYSWRGIAEEAPEA' A
#
# COMPACT_ATOMS: atom_id res chain seq x y z
N MET A 1 1.18 1.65 -1.61
CA MET A 1 2.57 2.16 -1.38
C MET A 1 2.54 3.54 -0.75
N GLY A 2 3.66 4.07 -0.25
CA GLY A 2 3.73 5.47 0.21
C GLY A 2 2.98 5.75 1.51
N THR A 3 2.67 4.70 2.27
CA THR A 3 2.04 4.72 3.60
C THR A 3 3.05 4.24 4.64
N ALA A 4 2.74 4.45 5.92
CA ALA A 4 3.60 4.02 7.01
C ALA A 4 3.74 2.49 7.07
N SER A 5 4.87 2.03 7.61
CA SER A 5 5.13 0.64 7.98
C SER A 5 5.27 0.54 9.50
N TYR A 6 4.95 -0.62 10.06
CA TYR A 6 4.99 -0.85 11.51
C TYR A 6 5.79 -2.10 11.82
N VAL A 7 6.53 -2.05 12.92
CA VAL A 7 7.17 -3.20 13.55
C VAL A 7 6.42 -3.48 14.84
N LEU A 8 5.99 -4.71 15.02
CA LEU A 8 5.19 -5.14 16.18
C LEU A 8 5.95 -6.22 16.96
N HIS A 9 5.56 -6.42 18.21
CA HIS A 9 5.98 -7.56 19.01
C HIS A 9 4.76 -8.42 19.35
N GLY A 10 4.93 -9.75 19.36
CA GLY A 10 3.88 -10.66 19.80
C GLY A 10 3.55 -10.47 21.28
N THR A 11 2.28 -10.62 21.64
CA THR A 11 1.78 -10.55 23.02
C THR A 11 1.12 -11.87 23.40
N LYS A 12 0.90 -12.10 24.70
CA LYS A 12 0.16 -13.27 25.18
C LYS A 12 -1.32 -13.21 24.79
N ASP A 13 -1.89 -12.01 24.72
CA ASP A 13 -3.28 -11.79 24.31
C ASP A 13 -3.59 -12.31 22.90
N ALA A 14 -2.56 -12.48 22.05
CA ALA A 14 -2.71 -13.11 20.73
C ALA A 14 -3.10 -14.59 20.78
N GLU A 15 -3.13 -15.23 21.96
CA GLU A 15 -3.67 -16.58 22.16
C GLU A 15 -5.10 -16.72 21.60
N GLU A 16 -5.93 -15.67 21.71
CA GLU A 16 -7.29 -15.62 21.14
C GLU A 16 -7.31 -15.78 19.61
N ALA A 17 -6.20 -15.44 18.95
CA ALA A 17 -6.01 -15.54 17.50
C ALA A 17 -5.00 -16.61 17.10
N PHE A 18 -4.77 -17.64 17.94
CA PHE A 18 -3.76 -18.69 17.72
C PHE A 18 -2.37 -18.12 17.44
N TYR A 19 -1.98 -17.06 18.15
CA TYR A 19 -0.74 -16.32 17.97
C TYR A 19 -0.51 -15.78 16.54
N SER A 20 -1.59 -15.48 15.82
CA SER A 20 -1.56 -14.84 14.51
C SER A 20 -1.74 -13.32 14.62
N THR A 21 -1.34 -12.58 13.59
CA THR A 21 -1.53 -11.12 13.51
C THR A 21 -1.84 -10.69 12.07
N ASN A 22 -2.27 -9.44 11.90
CA ASN A 22 -2.55 -8.90 10.58
C ASN A 22 -1.25 -8.70 9.77
N HIS A 23 -1.36 -8.78 8.44
CA HIS A 23 -0.25 -8.48 7.53
C HIS A 23 -0.22 -7.01 7.07
N GLY A 24 -1.10 -6.16 7.63
CA GLY A 24 -1.24 -4.76 7.26
C GLY A 24 -2.42 -4.46 6.34
N ALA A 25 -2.24 -3.46 5.46
CA ALA A 25 -3.28 -2.59 4.91
C ALA A 25 -4.49 -3.26 4.25
N GLY A 26 -4.30 -4.39 3.55
CA GLY A 26 -5.35 -4.94 2.67
C GLY A 26 -5.69 -4.01 1.50
N ARG A 27 -6.29 -4.56 0.44
CA ARG A 27 -6.75 -3.77 -0.71
C ARG A 27 -8.20 -3.36 -0.53
N THR A 28 -8.54 -2.15 -0.93
CA THR A 28 -9.94 -1.67 -0.95
C THR A 28 -10.53 -1.67 -2.36
N MET A 29 -9.66 -1.68 -3.38
CA MET A 29 -10.00 -1.73 -4.79
C MET A 29 -9.31 -2.91 -5.48
N SER A 30 -10.01 -3.47 -6.47
CA SER A 30 -9.36 -4.40 -7.40
C SER A 30 -8.27 -3.68 -8.19
N ARG A 31 -7.26 -4.41 -8.67
CA ARG A 31 -6.21 -3.85 -9.53
C ARG A 31 -6.78 -3.16 -10.77
N HIS A 32 -7.82 -3.77 -11.35
CA HIS A 32 -8.48 -3.22 -12.53
C HIS A 32 -9.19 -1.90 -12.22
N ALA A 33 -9.92 -1.82 -11.10
CA ALA A 33 -10.56 -0.58 -10.65
C ALA A 33 -9.51 0.52 -10.41
N ALA A 34 -8.42 0.20 -9.71
CA ALA A 34 -7.32 1.14 -9.46
C ALA A 34 -6.73 1.69 -10.77
N THR A 35 -6.44 0.84 -11.77
CA THR A 35 -5.90 1.29 -13.06
C THR A 35 -6.87 2.12 -13.91
N ARG A 36 -8.18 2.03 -13.66
CA ARG A 36 -9.19 2.86 -14.34
C ARG A 36 -9.38 4.22 -13.69
N MET A 37 -9.16 4.30 -12.38
CA MET A 37 -9.42 5.51 -11.58
C MET A 37 -8.17 6.33 -11.31
N LEU A 38 -6.98 5.72 -11.35
CA LEU A 38 -5.73 6.33 -10.91
C LEU A 38 -4.70 6.34 -12.04
N SER A 39 -4.02 7.49 -12.21
CA SER A 39 -2.86 7.61 -13.07
C SER A 39 -1.57 7.35 -12.28
N GLY A 40 -0.76 6.38 -12.73
CA GLY A 40 0.51 6.08 -12.07
C GLY A 40 1.48 7.27 -12.05
N GLN A 41 1.46 8.12 -13.08
CA GLN A 41 2.29 9.33 -13.14
C GLN A 41 1.86 10.37 -12.11
N GLU A 42 0.56 10.55 -11.92
CA GLU A 42 0.02 11.45 -10.89
C GLU A 42 0.27 10.92 -9.48
N VAL A 43 0.21 9.59 -9.28
CA VAL A 43 0.59 8.95 -8.03
C VAL A 43 2.06 9.25 -7.70
N VAL A 44 2.99 9.09 -8.65
CA VAL A 44 4.41 9.42 -8.42
C VAL A 44 4.58 10.91 -8.11
N LYS A 45 3.97 11.83 -8.86
CA LYS A 45 4.04 13.27 -8.58
C LYS A 45 3.54 13.61 -7.17
N ARG A 46 2.43 13.00 -6.74
CA ARG A 46 1.88 13.22 -5.39
C ARG A 46 2.79 12.67 -4.30
N LEU A 47 3.48 11.55 -4.55
CA LEU A 47 4.44 10.98 -3.61
C LEU A 47 5.73 11.81 -3.56
N GLU A 48 6.21 12.30 -4.69
CA GLU A 48 7.35 13.21 -4.78
C GLU A 48 7.09 14.52 -4.02
N ALA A 49 5.89 15.09 -4.12
CA ALA A 49 5.47 16.24 -3.32
C ALA A 49 5.47 15.99 -1.80
N LYS A 50 5.43 14.72 -1.37
CA LYS A 50 5.58 14.29 0.03
C LYS A 50 7.03 13.93 0.39
N GLY A 51 7.98 14.16 -0.50
CA GLY A 51 9.39 13.79 -0.32
C GLY A 51 9.67 12.30 -0.53
N ILE A 52 8.75 11.56 -1.15
CA ILE A 52 8.89 10.12 -1.40
C ILE A 52 9.29 9.90 -2.86
N ILE A 53 10.55 9.52 -3.08
CA ILE A 53 11.05 9.20 -4.42
C ILE A 53 10.62 7.78 -4.80
N VAL A 54 9.94 7.65 -5.94
CA VAL A 54 9.50 6.37 -6.49
C VAL A 54 10.24 6.08 -7.79
N LYS A 55 10.88 4.92 -7.86
CA LYS A 55 11.45 4.37 -9.10
C LYS A 55 10.63 3.15 -9.50
N CYS A 56 10.15 3.11 -10.73
CA CYS A 56 9.28 2.05 -11.19
C CYS A 56 9.54 1.65 -12.64
N TYR A 57 9.28 0.38 -12.94
CA TYR A 57 9.34 -0.16 -14.30
C TYR A 57 8.04 0.05 -15.08
N SER A 58 6.90 0.21 -14.39
CA SER A 58 5.57 0.27 -15.01
C SER A 58 4.66 1.28 -14.32
N TRP A 59 4.13 2.23 -15.08
CA TRP A 59 3.12 3.18 -14.63
C TRP A 59 1.82 2.50 -14.22
N ARG A 60 1.45 1.42 -14.92
CA ARG A 60 0.29 0.61 -14.56
C ARG A 60 0.48 -0.03 -13.18
N GLY A 61 1.67 -0.59 -12.91
CA GLY A 61 1.98 -1.16 -11.60
C GLY A 61 1.89 -0.13 -10.48
N ILE A 62 2.31 1.12 -10.73
CA ILE A 62 2.13 2.20 -9.77
C ILE A 62 0.65 2.49 -9.48
N ALA A 63 -0.19 2.53 -10.52
CA ALA A 63 -1.63 2.73 -10.32
C ALA A 63 -2.26 1.56 -9.54
N GLU A 64 -1.85 0.31 -9.79
CA GLU A 64 -2.34 -0.88 -9.07
C GLU A 64 -2.00 -0.86 -7.58
N GLU A 65 -0.85 -0.27 -7.21
CA GLU A 65 -0.28 -0.23 -5.85
C GLU A 65 -0.39 1.16 -5.18
N ALA A 66 -1.23 2.03 -5.74
CA ALA A 66 -1.47 3.36 -5.20
C ALA A 66 -1.99 3.28 -3.74
N PRO A 67 -1.69 4.27 -2.89
CA PRO A 67 -2.16 4.29 -1.49
C PRO A 67 -3.67 4.11 -1.31
N GLU A 68 -4.45 4.53 -2.30
CA GLU A 68 -5.92 4.48 -2.31
C GLU A 68 -6.50 3.15 -2.82
N ALA A 69 -5.65 2.24 -3.31
CA ALA A 69 -6.06 0.96 -3.93
C ALA A 69 -6.36 -0.14 -2.89
#